data_AF-A0A2A4TBS8-F1
#
_entry.id   AF-A0A2A4TBS8-F1
#
_cell.length_a   1.000
_cell.length_b   1.000
_cell.length_c   1.000
_cell.angle_alpha   90.00
_cell.angle_beta   90.00
_cell.angle_gamma   90.00
#
_symmetry.space_group_name_H-M   'P 1'
#
loop_
_entity.id
_entity.type
_entity.pdbx_description
1 polymer ?
#
loop_
_entity_poly.entity_id
_entity_poly.type
_entity_poly.pdbx_seq_one_letter_code
_entity_poly.pdbx_strand_id
1 'polypeptide(L)' 'MQAKVKPLGKGSKPSTGNISDAELSRVTTIPKPTLITWSKKDSSDWRYNHYWFLKAHTKEELELMIEKSKEFSNL' A
#
# COMPACT_ATOMS: atom_id res chain seq x y z
N MET A 1 23.65 27.33 29.25
CA MET A 1 22.94 26.04 29.14
C MET A 1 22.42 25.90 27.72
N GLN A 2 23.00 25.04 26.88
CA GLN A 2 22.51 24.85 25.51
C GLN A 2 21.57 23.64 25.47
N ALA A 3 20.31 23.87 25.09
CA ALA A 3 19.33 22.80 24.90
C ALA A 3 19.68 22.01 23.63
N LYS A 4 19.96 20.71 23.79
CA LYS A 4 20.12 19.78 22.67
C LYS A 4 18.76 19.55 22.02
N VAL A 5 18.55 20.10 20.83
CA VAL A 5 17.40 19.76 20.00
C VAL A 5 17.63 18.32 19.48
N LYS A 6 16.81 17.37 19.95
CA LYS A 6 16.81 16.00 19.41
C LYS A 6 16.31 16.06 17.97
N PRO A 7 16.98 15.42 16.99
CA PRO A 7 16.40 15.31 15.65
C PRO A 7 15.10 14.52 15.76
N LEU A 8 14.03 15.11 15.24
CA LEU A 8 12.74 14.44 15.05
C LEU A 8 13.03 13.14 14.29
N GLY A 9 12.74 12.00 14.93
CA GLY A 9 12.88 10.69 14.31
C GLY A 9 12.18 10.69 12.96
N LYS A 10 12.78 10.03 11.97
CA LYS A 10 12.24 9.85 10.61
C LYS A 10 10.75 9.53 10.74
N GLY A 11 9.90 10.52 10.43
CA GLY A 11 8.46 10.37 10.55
C GLY A 11 8.02 9.23 9.66
N SER A 12 7.64 8.11 10.26
CA SER A 12 6.83 7.12 9.58
C SER A 12 5.60 7.86 9.09
N LYS A 13 5.47 8.00 7.76
CA LYS A 13 4.30 8.64 7.15
C LYS A 13 3.05 8.05 7.82
N PRO A 14 2.10 8.87 8.30
CA PRO A 14 0.84 8.35 8.78
C PRO A 14 0.21 7.57 7.62
N SER A 15 0.06 6.26 7.81
CA SER A 15 -0.53 5.38 6.82
C SER A 15 -2.03 5.61 6.81
N THR A 16 -2.48 6.68 6.16
CA THR A 16 -3.83 6.70 5.59
C THR A 16 -3.90 5.50 4.63
N GLY A 17 -4.84 4.58 4.88
CA GLY A 17 -4.85 3.21 4.34
C GLY A 17 -4.49 2.17 5.42
N ASN A 18 -5.42 1.86 6.32
CA ASN A 18 -5.26 0.80 7.32
C ASN A 18 -5.86 -0.53 6.85
N ILE A 19 -5.77 -0.82 5.55
CA ILE A 19 -6.18 -2.12 5.02
C ILE A 19 -5.14 -3.19 5.35
N SER A 20 -5.60 -4.35 5.82
CA SER A 20 -4.72 -5.48 6.11
C SER A 20 -4.34 -6.26 4.84
N ASP A 21 -3.22 -6.98 4.86
CA ASP A 21 -2.82 -7.85 3.74
C ASP A 21 -3.88 -8.90 3.39
N ALA A 22 -4.67 -9.35 4.38
CA ALA A 22 -5.76 -10.29 4.16
C ALA A 22 -6.92 -9.65 3.39
N GLU A 23 -7.25 -8.40 3.71
CA GLU A 23 -8.27 -7.64 2.98
C GLU A 23 -7.79 -7.24 1.60
N LEU A 24 -6.55 -6.78 1.46
CA LEU A 24 -5.90 -6.53 0.17
C LEU A 24 -5.97 -7.77 -0.72
N SER A 25 -5.64 -8.94 -0.17
CA SER A 25 -5.68 -10.20 -0.92
C SER A 25 -7.09 -10.54 -1.41
N ARG A 26 -8.12 -10.28 -0.61
CA ARG A 26 -9.53 -10.49 -0.99
C ARG A 26 -9.98 -9.53 -2.08
N VAL A 27 -9.67 -8.25 -1.94
CA VAL A 27 -10.12 -7.18 -2.86
C VAL A 27 -9.42 -7.29 -4.21
N THR A 28 -8.09 -7.43 -4.20
CA THR A 28 -7.26 -7.41 -5.42
C THR A 28 -7.11 -8.77 -6.09
N THR A 29 -7.58 -9.85 -5.44
CA THR A 29 -7.34 -11.25 -5.83
C THR A 29 -5.87 -11.69 -5.84
N ILE A 30 -4.94 -10.82 -5.41
CA ILE A 30 -3.52 -11.15 -5.27
C ILE A 30 -3.34 -12.05 -4.04
N PRO A 31 -2.68 -13.22 -4.14
CA PRO A 31 -2.46 -14.07 -2.97
C PRO A 31 -1.66 -13.37 -1.88
N LYS A 32 -2.07 -13.53 -0.62
CA LYS A 32 -1.37 -12.95 0.55
C LYS A 32 0.15 -13.24 0.57
N PRO A 33 0.65 -14.46 0.26
CA PRO A 33 2.10 -14.72 0.18
C PRO A 33 2.82 -13.85 -0.86
N THR A 34 2.14 -13.53 -1.96
CA THR A 34 2.66 -12.65 -3.01
C THR A 34 2.78 -11.21 -2.50
N LEU A 35 1.78 -10.69 -1.79
CA LEU A 35 1.83 -9.36 -1.17
C LEU A 35 2.98 -9.25 -0.16
N ILE A 36 3.17 -10.28 0.69
CA ILE A 36 4.30 -10.34 1.64
C ILE A 36 5.65 -10.36 0.91
N THR A 37 5.71 -11.03 -0.23
CA THR A 37 6.93 -11.05 -1.04
C THR A 37 7.22 -9.67 -1.64
N TRP A 38 6.18 -8.95 -2.08
CA TRP A 38 6.30 -7.61 -2.67
C TRP A 38 6.70 -6.56 -1.63
N SER A 39 6.16 -6.64 -0.41
CA SER A 39 6.51 -5.70 0.67
C SER A 39 7.97 -5.79 1.11
N LYS A 40 8.64 -6.91 0.82
CA LYS A 40 10.05 -7.17 1.13
C LYS A 40 11.00 -6.85 -0.03
N LYS A 41 10.50 -6.38 -1.17
CA LYS A 41 11.34 -5.97 -2.31
C LYS A 41 12.04 -4.65 -2.03
N ASP A 42 13.05 -4.34 -2.83
CA ASP A 42 13.72 -3.04 -2.81
C ASP A 42 12.79 -1.94 -3.34
N SER A 43 12.98 -0.69 -2.92
CA SER A 43 12.14 0.44 -3.35
C SER A 43 12.27 0.80 -4.83
N SER A 44 13.33 0.33 -5.49
CA SER A 44 13.46 0.40 -6.96
C SER A 44 12.58 -0.61 -7.70
N ASP A 45 12.10 -1.68 -7.04
CA ASP A 45 11.20 -2.66 -7.65
C ASP A 45 9.77 -2.11 -7.71
N TRP A 46 9.16 -2.18 -8.90
CA TRP A 46 7.78 -1.73 -9.08
C TRP A 46 6.80 -2.46 -8.14
N ARG A 47 7.10 -3.71 -7.76
CA ARG A 47 6.26 -4.49 -6.83
C ARG A 47 6.22 -3.88 -5.44
N TYR A 48 7.34 -3.34 -4.96
CA TYR A 48 7.39 -2.65 -3.68
C TYR A 48 6.50 -1.41 -3.72
N ASN A 49 6.68 -0.58 -4.75
CA ASN A 49 5.90 0.66 -4.90
C ASN A 49 4.42 0.37 -5.10
N HIS A 50 4.07 -0.66 -5.87
CA HIS A 50 2.70 -1.08 -6.09
C HIS A 50 2.05 -1.63 -4.80
N TYR A 51 2.76 -2.44 -4.02
CA TYR A 51 2.28 -2.88 -2.71
C TYR A 51 1.94 -1.68 -1.81
N TRP A 52 2.86 -0.73 -1.67
CA TRP A 52 2.64 0.44 -0.81
C TRP A 52 1.57 1.39 -1.35
N PHE A 53 1.42 1.48 -2.67
CA PHE A 53 0.30 2.18 -3.30
C PHE A 53 -1.03 1.55 -2.88
N LEU A 54 -1.18 0.23 -3.02
CA LEU A 54 -2.40 -0.47 -2.60
C LEU A 54 -2.67 -0.30 -1.10
N LYS A 55 -1.62 -0.41 -0.28
CA LYS A 55 -1.70 -0.25 1.18
C LYS A 55 -2.12 1.17 1.59
N ALA A 56 -1.86 2.18 0.77
CA ALA A 56 -2.22 3.57 1.06
C ALA A 56 -3.73 3.89 0.87
N HIS A 57 -4.52 2.95 0.35
CA HIS A 57 -5.94 3.15 0.08
C HIS A 57 -6.81 2.41 1.09
N THR A 58 -8.07 2.84 1.23
CA THR A 58 -9.09 2.07 1.94
C THR A 58 -9.60 0.91 1.07
N LYS A 59 -10.36 0.01 1.69
CA LYS A 59 -11.01 -1.09 0.98
C LYS A 59 -11.98 -0.55 -0.08
N GLU A 60 -12.78 0.44 0.27
CA GLU A 60 -13.82 1.02 -0.60
C GLU A 60 -13.18 1.71 -1.82
N GLU A 61 -12.08 2.42 -1.61
CA GLU A 61 -11.33 3.06 -2.71
C GLU A 61 -10.78 2.02 -3.69
N LEU A 62 -10.23 0.91 -3.19
CA LEU A 62 -9.71 -0.16 -4.03
C LEU A 62 -10.82 -0.91 -4.79
N GLU A 63 -11.95 -1.17 -4.14
CA GLU A 63 -13.11 -1.78 -4.79
C GLU A 63 -13.64 -0.91 -5.94
N LEU A 64 -13.75 0.40 -5.72
CA LEU A 64 -14.15 1.35 -6.75
C LEU A 64 -13.16 1.42 -7.91
N MET A 65 -11.85 1.38 -7.63
CA MET A 65 -10.82 1.36 -8.69
C MET A 65 -10.90 0.09 -9.53
N ILE A 66 -11.10 -1.07 -8.91
CA ILE A 66 -11.22 -2.36 -9.60
C ILE A 66 -12.52 -2.42 -10.42
N GLU A 67 -13.61 -1.87 -9.91
CA GLU A 67 -14.87 -1.78 -10.66
C GLU A 67 -14.69 -0.91 -11.91
N LYS A 68 -14.13 0.29 -11.75
CA LYS A 68 -13.82 1.18 -12.89
C LYS A 68 -12.87 0.53 -13.89
N SER A 69 -11.85 -0.21 -13.44
CA SER A 69 -10.90 -0.85 -14.36
C SER A 69 -11.55 -1.94 -15.23
N LYS A 70 -12.62 -2.60 -14.74
CA LYS A 70 -13.41 -3.54 -15.54
C LYS A 70 -14.17 -2.83 -16.66
N GLU A 71 -14.68 -1.63 -16.42
CA GLU A 71 -15.34 -0.82 -17.46
C GLU A 71 -14.38 -0.52 -18.62
N PHE A 72 -13.10 -0.25 -18.32
CA PHE A 72 -12.07 -0.04 -19.33
C PHE A 72 -11.58 -1.33 -20.00
N SER A 73 -11.74 -2.48 -19.36
CA SER A 73 -11.30 -3.77 -19.90
C SER A 73 -12.31 -4.41 -20.85
N ASN A 74 -13.55 -3.89 -20.89
CA ASN A 74 -14.61 -4.30 -21.81
C ASN A 74 -14.65 -3.44 -23.10
N LEU A 75 -13.58 -2.68 -23.38
CA LEU A 75 -13.33 -1.99 -24.65
C LEU A 75 -12.43 -2.85 -25.55
#